data_AF-A0A0F7VLH5-F1
#
_entry.id   AF-A0A0F7VLH5-F1
#
_cell.length_a   1.000
_cell.length_b   1.000
_cell.length_c   1.000
_cell.angle_alpha   90.00
_cell.angle_beta   90.00
_cell.angle_gamma   90.00
#
_symmetry.space_group_name_H-M   'P 1'
#
loop_
_entity.id
_entity.type
_entity.pdbx_description
1 polymer ?
#
loop_
_entity_poly.entity_id
_entity_poly.type
_entity_poly.pdbx_seq_one_letter_code
_entity_poly.pdbx_strand_id
1 'polypeptide(L)'
;MAEVSAEEQIRSKDLTLAAFRDFQNGIRPAGPGARDLIAHFESVDDKLRELQASFPGIRPGDEEVIQLLARRAKTLHLGIANYCWFADPSRALCLLLAGTPNADKPLVGMCDSARCPQATHHSRHRPVWASSAENKKVFIGKIGRGQKDEKTRLQKELDRDLRVLAEIDAATGTVA
;
A
#
# COMPACT_ATOMS: atom_id res chain seq x y z
N MET A 1 17.51 -11.01 -17.06
CA MET A 1 16.43 -11.40 -16.13
C MET A 1 16.90 -11.49 -14.68
N ALA A 2 18.05 -12.11 -14.38
CA ALA A 2 18.57 -12.18 -13.01
C ALA A 2 18.95 -10.80 -12.42
N GLU A 3 19.56 -9.93 -13.23
CA GLU A 3 19.94 -8.56 -12.83
C GLU A 3 18.72 -7.69 -12.49
N VAL A 4 17.71 -7.66 -13.37
CA VAL A 4 16.43 -6.96 -13.13
C VAL A 4 15.76 -7.45 -11.85
N SER A 5 15.76 -8.76 -11.59
CA SER A 5 15.18 -9.31 -10.36
C SER A 5 15.96 -8.92 -9.10
N ALA A 6 17.29 -8.79 -9.19
CA ALA A 6 18.11 -8.32 -8.08
C ALA A 6 17.85 -6.83 -7.77
N GLU A 7 17.77 -6.00 -8.81
CA GLU A 7 17.43 -4.57 -8.68
C GLU A 7 16.02 -4.38 -8.07
N GLU A 8 15.05 -5.17 -8.51
CA GLU A 8 13.69 -5.17 -7.93
C GLU A 8 13.71 -5.54 -6.44
N GLN A 9 14.52 -6.52 -6.05
CA GLN A 9 14.66 -6.92 -4.64
C GLN A 9 15.31 -5.83 -3.79
N ILE A 10 16.37 -5.17 -4.30
CA ILE A 10 17.01 -4.03 -3.62
C ILE A 10 15.98 -2.93 -3.42
N ARG A 11 15.28 -2.54 -4.49
CA ARG A 11 14.22 -1.53 -4.44
C ARG A 11 13.12 -1.89 -3.43
N SER A 12 12.69 -3.15 -3.38
CA SER A 12 11.68 -3.58 -2.41
C SER A 12 12.16 -3.50 -0.97
N LYS A 13 13.44 -3.80 -0.70
CA LYS A 13 14.04 -3.59 0.63
C LYS A 13 14.05 -2.11 1.00
N ASP A 14 14.53 -1.26 0.11
CA ASP A 14 14.62 0.19 0.33
C ASP A 14 13.26 0.81 0.60
N LEU A 15 12.24 0.43 -0.17
CA LEU A 15 10.88 0.93 0.03
C LEU A 15 10.23 0.40 1.31
N THR A 16 10.55 -0.83 1.71
CA THR A 16 10.06 -1.40 2.98
C THR A 16 10.72 -0.72 4.16
N LEU A 17 12.03 -0.46 4.09
CA LEU A 17 12.76 0.33 5.09
C LEU A 17 12.21 1.75 5.17
N ALA A 18 12.00 2.42 4.03
CA ALA A 18 11.43 3.77 4.01
C ALA A 18 10.03 3.81 4.65
N ALA A 19 9.15 2.87 4.32
CA ALA A 19 7.82 2.78 4.94
C ALA A 19 7.90 2.52 6.45
N PHE A 20 8.88 1.75 6.91
CA PHE A 20 9.12 1.53 8.33
C PHE A 20 9.65 2.79 9.03
N ARG A 21 10.56 3.55 8.40
CA ARG A 21 11.04 4.83 8.93
C ARG A 21 9.94 5.88 8.98
N ASP A 22 9.07 5.93 7.97
CA ASP A 22 7.86 6.76 7.99
C ASP A 22 6.99 6.42 9.21
N PHE A 23 6.75 5.12 9.46
CA PHE A 23 6.05 4.65 10.65
C PHE A 23 6.72 5.13 11.96
N GLN A 24 8.03 5.00 12.08
CA GLN A 24 8.76 5.50 13.25
C GLN A 24 8.64 7.02 13.43
N ASN A 25 8.51 7.77 12.34
CA ASN A 25 8.33 9.22 12.34
C ASN A 25 6.86 9.68 12.48
N GLY A 26 5.94 8.77 12.78
CA GLY A 26 4.52 9.12 12.94
C GLY A 26 3.71 9.15 11.65
N ILE A 27 4.34 8.99 10.48
CA ILE A 27 3.66 8.91 9.19
C ILE A 27 3.11 7.49 9.03
N ARG A 28 1.81 7.35 8.74
CA ARG A 28 1.15 6.04 8.66
C ARG A 28 0.80 5.69 7.22
N PRO A 29 0.83 4.40 6.85
CA PRO A 29 0.15 3.95 5.63
C PRO A 29 -1.36 4.10 5.78
N ALA A 30 -2.05 4.32 4.67
CA ALA A 30 -3.51 4.34 4.57
C ALA A 30 -4.04 3.10 3.82
N GLY A 31 -5.37 2.96 3.75
CA GLY A 31 -6.05 1.90 3.01
C GLY A 31 -6.24 0.59 3.77
N PRO A 32 -6.90 -0.40 3.15
CA PRO A 32 -7.42 -1.58 3.87
C PRO A 32 -6.35 -2.48 4.50
N GLY A 33 -5.14 -2.50 3.93
CA GLY A 33 -4.01 -3.28 4.47
C GLY A 33 -3.16 -2.54 5.50
N ALA A 34 -3.48 -1.28 5.83
CA ALA A 34 -2.64 -0.47 6.71
C ALA A 34 -2.48 -1.07 8.10
N ARG A 35 -3.57 -1.57 8.69
CA ARG A 35 -3.56 -2.17 10.03
C ARG A 35 -2.58 -3.34 10.14
N ASP A 36 -2.59 -4.26 9.18
CA ASP A 36 -1.70 -5.43 9.20
C ASP A 36 -0.23 -5.04 9.00
N LEU A 37 0.03 -4.00 8.18
CA LEU A 37 1.39 -3.49 8.00
C LEU A 37 1.90 -2.78 9.26
N ILE A 38 1.06 -1.95 9.89
CA ILE A 38 1.37 -1.25 11.14
C ILE A 38 1.69 -2.26 12.24
N ALA A 39 0.84 -3.27 12.44
CA ALA A 39 1.08 -4.32 13.44
C ALA A 39 2.40 -5.08 13.19
N HIS A 40 2.76 -5.29 11.92
CA HIS A 40 4.06 -5.88 11.59
C HIS A 40 5.22 -4.94 11.95
N PHE A 41 5.11 -3.65 11.68
CA PHE A 41 6.11 -2.66 12.06
C PHE A 41 6.26 -2.51 13.57
N GLU A 42 5.16 -2.50 14.33
CA GLU A 42 5.18 -2.53 15.80
C GLU A 42 5.98 -3.73 16.32
N SER A 43 5.73 -4.93 15.77
CA SER A 43 6.50 -6.13 16.13
C SER A 43 7.99 -6.05 15.78
N VAL A 44 8.37 -5.32 14.72
CA VAL A 44 9.77 -5.07 14.36
C VAL A 44 10.40 -4.08 15.33
N ASP A 45 9.70 -2.99 15.68
CA ASP A 45 10.13 -2.02 16.67
C ASP A 45 10.39 -2.65 18.04
N ASP A 46 9.49 -3.53 18.50
CA ASP A 46 9.65 -4.27 19.75
C ASP A 46 10.93 -5.12 19.76
N LYS A 47 11.19 -5.86 18.67
CA LYS A 47 12.42 -6.65 18.52
C LYS A 47 13.68 -5.79 18.53
N LEU A 48 13.64 -4.62 17.89
CA LEU A 48 14.76 -3.68 17.90
C LEU A 48 15.04 -3.16 19.32
N ARG A 49 13.99 -2.89 20.11
CA ARG A 49 14.13 -2.51 21.52
C ARG A 49 14.74 -3.63 22.38
N GLU A 50 14.31 -4.87 22.17
CA GLU A 50 14.87 -6.05 22.86
C GLU A 50 16.37 -6.24 22.53
N LEU A 51 16.75 -6.09 21.26
CA LEU A 51 18.14 -6.15 20.83
C LEU A 51 18.98 -5.04 21.47
N GLN A 52 18.48 -3.81 21.48
CA GLN A 52 19.16 -2.67 22.09
C GLN A 52 19.33 -2.84 23.61
N ALA A 53 18.33 -3.43 24.29
CA ALA A 53 18.41 -3.73 25.72
C ALA A 53 19.45 -4.83 26.01
N SER A 54 19.60 -5.80 25.10
CA SER A 54 20.56 -6.91 25.24
C SER A 54 22.01 -6.48 24.96
N PHE A 55 22.20 -5.44 24.13
CA PHE A 55 23.52 -4.91 23.78
C PHE A 55 23.59 -3.39 23.98
N PRO A 56 23.70 -2.93 25.25
CA PRO A 56 23.76 -1.50 25.57
C PRO A 56 24.91 -0.81 24.83
N GLY A 57 24.61 0.25 24.07
CA GLY A 57 25.58 1.03 23.30
C GLY A 57 25.65 0.68 21.81
N ILE A 58 25.03 -0.41 21.37
CA ILE A 58 24.87 -0.73 19.94
C ILE A 58 23.50 -0.25 19.50
N ARG A 59 23.46 0.67 18.53
CA ARG A 59 22.22 1.06 17.85
C ARG A 59 22.06 0.18 16.61
N PRO A 60 20.90 -0.48 16.42
CA PRO A 60 20.66 -1.25 15.21
C PRO A 60 20.83 -0.39 13.95
N GLY A 61 21.70 -0.84 13.05
CA GLY A 61 21.89 -0.22 11.75
C GLY A 61 20.77 -0.57 10.77
N ASP A 62 20.73 0.11 9.62
CA ASP A 62 19.72 -0.14 8.58
C ASP A 62 19.74 -1.59 8.08
N GLU A 63 20.89 -2.25 8.04
CA GLU A 63 21.00 -3.65 7.62
C GLU A 63 20.24 -4.60 8.56
N GLU A 64 20.32 -4.39 9.88
CA GLU A 64 19.59 -5.21 10.86
C GLU A 64 18.07 -5.02 10.72
N VAL A 65 17.64 -3.76 10.52
CA VAL A 65 16.23 -3.44 10.26
C VAL A 65 15.75 -4.11 8.97
N ILE A 66 16.54 -4.03 7.90
CA ILE A 66 16.25 -4.71 6.62
C ILE A 66 16.12 -6.22 6.82
N GLN A 67 16.97 -6.85 7.64
CA GLN A 67 16.87 -8.28 7.94
C GLN A 67 15.55 -8.64 8.64
N LEU A 68 15.10 -7.83 9.61
CA LEU A 68 13.80 -8.02 10.27
C LEU A 68 12.62 -7.82 9.30
N LEU A 69 12.76 -6.90 8.35
CA LEU A 69 11.76 -6.58 7.32
C LEU A 69 11.82 -7.49 6.09
N ALA A 70 12.84 -8.36 5.97
CA ALA A 70 13.14 -9.07 4.73
C ALA A 70 11.97 -9.92 4.22
N ARG A 71 11.21 -10.56 5.11
CA ARG A 71 10.03 -11.34 4.73
C ARG A 71 8.96 -10.45 4.09
N ARG A 72 8.73 -9.26 4.63
CA ARG A 72 7.76 -8.30 4.11
C ARG A 72 8.22 -7.72 2.77
N ALA A 73 9.50 -7.34 2.67
CA ALA A 73 10.09 -6.84 1.43
C ALA A 73 9.96 -7.83 0.26
N LYS A 74 10.13 -9.14 0.52
CA LYS A 74 9.95 -10.19 -0.50
C LYS A 74 8.52 -10.31 -1.06
N THR A 75 7.53 -9.84 -0.29
CA THR A 75 6.11 -9.85 -0.68
C THR A 75 5.63 -8.53 -1.24
N LEU A 76 6.52 -7.54 -1.38
CA LEU A 76 6.18 -6.22 -1.88
C LEU A 76 6.10 -6.23 -3.41
N HIS A 77 4.90 -5.97 -3.92
CA HIS A 77 4.66 -5.70 -5.34
C HIS A 77 4.21 -4.26 -5.51
N LEU A 78 4.81 -3.57 -6.48
CA LEU A 78 4.62 -2.14 -6.69
C LEU A 78 3.47 -1.89 -7.67
N GLY A 79 2.38 -1.31 -7.19
CA GLY A 79 1.34 -0.72 -8.01
C GLY A 79 1.55 0.78 -8.18
N ILE A 80 0.98 1.36 -9.22
CA ILE A 80 1.01 2.81 -9.44
C ILE A 80 0.19 3.53 -8.36
N ALA A 81 -0.96 2.96 -7.98
CA ALA A 81 -1.88 3.53 -7.00
C ALA A 81 -1.70 2.99 -5.57
N ASN A 82 -0.83 2.00 -5.35
CA ASN A 82 -0.66 1.34 -4.05
C ASN A 82 0.61 0.50 -3.97
N TYR A 83 1.01 0.18 -2.73
CA TYR A 83 1.86 -0.97 -2.46
C TYR A 83 0.99 -2.19 -2.15
N CYS A 84 1.37 -3.35 -2.69
CA CYS A 84 0.74 -4.63 -2.42
C CYS A 84 1.69 -5.50 -1.58
N TRP A 85 1.33 -5.77 -0.33
CA TRP A 85 2.08 -6.64 0.57
C TRP A 85 1.48 -8.04 0.50
N PHE A 86 1.73 -8.72 -0.61
CA PHE A 86 1.16 -10.02 -0.99
C PHE A 86 1.61 -11.14 -0.05
N ALA A 87 1.16 -11.08 1.20
CA ALA A 87 1.57 -11.97 2.28
C ALA A 87 0.78 -13.29 2.30
N ASP A 88 -0.39 -13.30 1.66
CA ASP A 88 -1.36 -14.39 1.68
C ASP A 88 -2.21 -14.36 0.38
N PRO A 89 -1.98 -15.30 -0.56
CA PRO A 89 -2.75 -15.37 -1.80
C PRO A 89 -4.27 -15.47 -1.61
N SER A 90 -4.73 -16.10 -0.52
CA SER A 90 -6.17 -16.28 -0.25
C SER A 90 -6.89 -14.96 0.08
N ARG A 91 -6.12 -13.93 0.49
CA ARG A 91 -6.61 -12.58 0.82
C ARG A 91 -6.44 -11.60 -0.34
N ALA A 92 -5.80 -12.00 -1.43
CA ALA A 92 -5.57 -11.14 -2.58
C ALA A 92 -6.84 -10.99 -3.42
N LEU A 93 -7.51 -9.85 -3.29
CA LEU A 93 -8.78 -9.59 -3.99
C LEU A 93 -8.67 -9.75 -5.52
N CYS A 94 -7.53 -9.39 -6.11
CA CYS A 94 -7.30 -9.57 -7.54
C CYS A 94 -7.33 -11.06 -7.96
N LEU A 95 -6.79 -11.97 -7.14
CA LEU A 95 -6.81 -13.41 -7.41
C LEU A 95 -8.19 -14.00 -7.18
N LEU A 96 -8.89 -13.56 -6.14
CA LEU A 96 -10.27 -13.98 -5.86
C LEU A 96 -11.21 -13.60 -7.01
N LEU A 97 -11.10 -12.37 -7.51
CA LEU A 97 -11.94 -11.89 -8.63
C LEU A 97 -11.56 -12.55 -9.96
N ALA A 98 -10.29 -12.92 -10.15
CA ALA A 98 -9.82 -13.62 -11.36
C ALA A 98 -10.06 -15.14 -11.34
N GLY A 99 -10.49 -15.70 -10.22
CA GLY A 99 -10.66 -17.16 -10.08
C GLY A 99 -9.35 -17.94 -10.05
N THR A 100 -8.24 -17.30 -9.63
CA THR A 100 -6.89 -17.89 -9.58
C THR A 100 -6.29 -17.89 -8.16
N PRO A 101 -6.99 -18.45 -7.15
CA PRO A 101 -6.60 -18.32 -5.74
C PRO A 101 -5.24 -18.94 -5.38
N ASN A 102 -4.71 -19.82 -6.24
CA ASN A 102 -3.45 -20.54 -6.03
C ASN A 102 -2.24 -19.88 -6.74
N ALA A 103 -2.41 -18.70 -7.34
CA ALA A 103 -1.29 -17.99 -7.96
C ALA A 103 -0.26 -17.53 -6.89
N ASP A 104 1.01 -17.58 -7.24
CA ASP A 104 2.14 -17.23 -6.36
C ASP A 104 2.52 -15.73 -6.43
N LYS A 105 1.84 -14.96 -7.29
CA LYS A 105 2.02 -13.52 -7.47
C LYS A 105 0.68 -12.81 -7.63
N PRO A 106 0.56 -11.54 -7.22
CA PRO A 106 -0.64 -10.75 -7.44
C PRO A 106 -0.79 -10.34 -8.90
N LEU A 107 -2.03 -10.26 -9.37
CA LEU A 107 -2.37 -9.60 -10.62
C LEU A 107 -2.44 -8.08 -10.36
N VAL A 108 -1.29 -7.42 -10.24
CA VAL A 108 -1.18 -6.00 -9.83
C VAL A 108 -2.04 -5.07 -10.71
N GLY A 109 -2.10 -5.31 -12.02
CA GLY A 109 -2.93 -4.54 -12.94
C GLY A 109 -4.44 -4.69 -12.72
N MET A 110 -4.87 -5.71 -11.97
CA MET A 110 -6.27 -5.95 -11.59
C MET A 110 -6.54 -5.62 -10.11
N CYS A 111 -5.60 -4.99 -9.41
CA CYS A 111 -5.75 -4.69 -8.00
C CYS A 111 -6.81 -3.59 -7.77
N ASP A 112 -7.95 -3.96 -7.16
CA ASP A 112 -8.88 -3.00 -6.54
C ASP A 112 -8.32 -2.60 -5.17
N SER A 113 -7.32 -1.72 -5.17
CA SER A 113 -6.52 -1.39 -3.99
C SER A 113 -7.26 -0.56 -2.94
N ALA A 114 -8.42 0.01 -3.27
CA ALA A 114 -9.32 0.62 -2.30
C ALA A 114 -10.09 -0.41 -1.46
N ARG A 115 -10.06 -1.70 -1.84
CA ARG A 115 -10.79 -2.78 -1.18
C ARG A 115 -9.92 -3.98 -0.80
N CYS A 116 -8.77 -4.15 -1.45
CA CYS A 116 -7.88 -5.27 -1.19
C CYS A 116 -7.24 -5.16 0.21
N PRO A 117 -7.40 -6.16 1.10
CA PRO A 117 -6.88 -6.11 2.47
C PRO A 117 -5.35 -6.20 2.58
N GLN A 118 -4.65 -6.33 1.44
CA GLN A 118 -3.18 -6.37 1.38
C GLN A 118 -2.60 -5.13 0.68
N ALA A 119 -3.46 -4.20 0.28
CA ALA A 119 -3.04 -2.95 -0.35
C ALA A 119 -2.94 -1.82 0.67
N THR A 120 -1.85 -1.06 0.59
CA THR A 120 -1.67 0.17 1.35
C THR A 120 -1.43 1.35 0.43
N HIS A 121 -1.92 2.51 0.84
CA HIS A 121 -1.64 3.80 0.21
C HIS A 121 -0.64 4.57 1.06
N HIS A 122 0.15 5.41 0.39
CA HIS A 122 1.27 6.17 0.95
C HIS A 122 1.24 7.54 0.28
N SER A 123 1.95 8.53 0.82
CA SER A 123 1.99 9.90 0.28
C SER A 123 2.21 9.93 -1.24
N ARG A 124 3.16 9.12 -1.75
CA ARG A 124 3.48 8.99 -3.16
C ARG A 124 2.33 8.53 -4.06
N HIS A 125 1.32 7.86 -3.52
CA HIS A 125 0.17 7.34 -4.25
C HIS A 125 -0.93 8.40 -4.40
N ARG A 126 -0.92 9.44 -3.56
CA ARG A 126 -1.93 10.51 -3.56
C ARG A 126 -2.17 11.12 -4.95
N PRO A 127 -1.14 11.48 -5.75
CA PRO A 127 -1.37 12.13 -7.06
C PRO A 127 -2.18 11.26 -8.03
N VAL A 128 -2.02 9.93 -7.96
CA VAL A 128 -2.75 8.99 -8.81
C VAL A 128 -4.23 8.96 -8.43
N TRP A 129 -4.53 8.92 -7.14
CA TRP A 129 -5.90 9.00 -6.64
C TRP A 129 -6.56 10.34 -6.93
N ALA A 130 -5.81 11.44 -6.85
CA ALA A 130 -6.30 12.78 -7.18
C ALA A 130 -6.67 12.89 -8.66
N SER A 131 -5.81 12.39 -9.55
CA SER A 131 -6.08 12.34 -10.99
C SER A 131 -7.29 11.46 -11.30
N SER A 132 -7.39 10.29 -10.65
CA SER A 132 -8.55 9.40 -10.81
C SER A 132 -9.87 10.07 -10.38
N ALA A 133 -9.89 10.72 -9.23
CA ALA A 133 -11.07 11.45 -8.75
C ALA A 133 -11.47 12.58 -9.71
N GLU A 134 -10.49 13.36 -10.18
CA GLU A 134 -10.75 14.47 -11.10
C GLU A 134 -11.32 13.99 -12.45
N ASN A 135 -10.73 12.94 -13.02
CA ASN A 135 -11.24 12.33 -14.23
C ASN A 135 -12.69 11.84 -14.06
N LYS A 136 -13.02 11.21 -12.93
CA LYS A 136 -14.38 10.77 -12.63
C LYS A 136 -15.36 11.94 -12.54
N LYS A 137 -14.99 13.06 -11.91
CA LYS A 137 -15.83 14.29 -11.91
C LYS A 137 -16.10 14.79 -13.32
N VAL A 138 -15.07 14.85 -14.17
CA VAL A 138 -15.22 15.27 -15.58
C VAL A 138 -16.17 14.34 -16.33
N PHE A 139 -16.03 13.03 -16.19
CA PHE A 139 -16.92 12.06 -16.85
C PHE A 139 -18.36 12.18 -16.35
N ILE A 140 -18.58 12.28 -15.05
CA ILE A 140 -19.91 12.48 -14.44
C ILE A 140 -20.58 13.74 -15.00
N GLY A 141 -19.82 14.83 -15.18
CA GLY A 141 -20.32 16.08 -15.77
C GLY A 141 -20.75 15.96 -17.24
N LYS A 142 -20.20 14.98 -17.98
CA LYS A 142 -20.48 14.73 -19.40
C LYS A 142 -21.60 13.71 -19.64
N ILE A 143 -22.06 13.01 -18.59
CA ILE A 143 -23.13 12.01 -18.71
C ILE A 143 -24.48 12.68 -18.96
N GLY A 144 -25.22 12.16 -19.95
CA GLY A 144 -26.53 12.68 -20.32
C GLY A 144 -27.57 12.52 -19.20
N ARG A 145 -28.53 13.45 -19.10
CA ARG A 145 -29.54 13.47 -18.01
C ARG A 145 -30.38 12.20 -17.89
N GLY A 146 -30.51 11.42 -18.97
CA GLY A 146 -31.25 10.14 -18.99
C GLY A 146 -30.49 8.95 -18.42
N GLN A 147 -29.16 9.04 -18.26
CA GLN A 147 -28.29 7.94 -17.84
C GLN A 147 -28.09 7.93 -16.31
N LYS A 148 -29.19 7.86 -15.56
CA LYS A 148 -29.17 7.99 -14.09
C LYS A 148 -28.38 6.87 -13.39
N ASP A 149 -28.49 5.65 -13.88
CA ASP A 149 -27.81 4.50 -13.27
C ASP A 149 -26.30 4.58 -13.43
N GLU A 150 -25.84 4.97 -14.63
CA GLU A 150 -24.42 5.16 -14.91
C GLU A 150 -23.82 6.31 -14.10
N LYS A 151 -24.56 7.41 -13.99
CA LYS A 151 -24.17 8.53 -13.11
C LYS A 151 -24.03 8.08 -11.65
N THR A 152 -24.99 7.27 -11.17
CA THR A 152 -24.97 6.73 -9.81
C THR A 152 -23.81 5.77 -9.59
N ARG A 153 -23.50 4.91 -10.57
CA ARG A 153 -22.35 3.99 -10.52
C ARG A 153 -21.04 4.75 -10.41
N LEU A 154 -20.81 5.73 -11.29
CA LEU A 154 -19.57 6.54 -11.26
C LEU A 154 -19.47 7.42 -10.01
N GLN A 155 -20.59 7.92 -9.49
CA GLN A 155 -20.58 8.65 -8.22
C GLN A 155 -20.05 7.79 -7.08
N LYS A 156 -20.50 6.53 -6.97
CA LYS A 156 -19.99 5.60 -5.94
C LYS A 156 -18.48 5.33 -6.07
N GLU A 157 -17.96 5.33 -7.30
CA GLU A 157 -16.53 5.18 -7.53
C GLU A 157 -15.76 6.45 -7.18
N LEU A 158 -16.27 7.63 -7.53
CA LEU A 158 -15.70 8.91 -7.11
C LEU A 158 -15.67 9.03 -5.59
N ASP A 159 -16.76 8.69 -4.90
CA ASP A 159 -16.83 8.73 -3.44
C ASP A 159 -15.79 7.81 -2.78
N ARG A 160 -15.46 6.69 -3.45
CA ARG A 160 -14.39 5.79 -2.99
C ARG A 160 -13.00 6.42 -3.18
N ASP A 161 -12.72 7.02 -4.33
CA ASP A 161 -11.46 7.70 -4.59
C ASP A 161 -11.24 8.88 -3.61
N LEU A 162 -12.29 9.67 -3.36
CA LEU A 162 -12.25 10.79 -2.41
C LEU A 162 -11.98 10.32 -0.98
N ARG A 163 -12.55 9.17 -0.58
CA ARG A 163 -12.25 8.57 0.72
C ARG A 163 -10.78 8.16 0.83
N VAL A 164 -10.24 7.51 -0.21
CA VAL A 164 -8.82 7.13 -0.23
C VAL A 164 -7.92 8.36 -0.12
N LEU A 165 -8.24 9.46 -0.81
CA LEU A 165 -7.51 10.72 -0.68
C LEU A 165 -7.53 11.25 0.75
N ALA A 166 -8.71 11.32 1.37
CA ALA A 166 -8.86 11.77 2.75
C ALA A 166 -8.09 10.89 3.74
N GLU A 167 -8.09 9.57 3.53
CA GLU A 167 -7.32 8.62 4.34
C GLU A 167 -5.80 8.82 4.19
N ILE A 168 -5.30 9.04 2.96
CA ILE A 168 -3.88 9.34 2.74
C ILE A 168 -3.51 10.65 3.44
N ASP A 169 -4.29 11.70 3.24
CA ASP A 169 -4.04 13.04 3.79
C ASP A 169 -4.00 13.03 5.33
N ALA A 170 -4.95 12.32 5.94
CA ALA A 170 -4.99 12.11 7.38
C ALA A 170 -3.78 11.30 7.88
N ALA A 171 -3.35 10.28 7.15
CA ALA A 171 -2.26 9.40 7.57
C ALA A 171 -0.86 10.01 7.39
N THR A 172 -0.70 10.96 6.45
CA THR A 172 0.59 11.62 6.16
C THR A 172 0.70 13.02 6.74
N GLY A 173 -0.31 13.51 7.45
CA GLY A 173 -0.33 14.88 7.99
C GLY A 173 -0.36 15.96 6.90
N THR A 174 -0.68 15.58 5.66
CA THR A 174 -0.83 16.51 4.55
C THR A 174 -2.23 17.10 4.65
N VAL A 175 -2.35 18.30 5.23
CA VAL A 175 -3.62 19.02 5.21
C VAL A 175 -3.95 19.39 3.77
N ALA A 176 -5.16 19.04 3.34
CA ALA A 176 -5.68 19.25 1.99
C ALA A 176 -5.63 20.70 1.52
#